data_AF-A0A284QSA0-F1
#
_entry.id   AF-A0A284QSA0-F1
#
_cell.length_a   1.000
_cell.length_b   1.000
_cell.length_c   1.000
_cell.angle_alpha   90.00
_cell.angle_beta   90.00
_cell.angle_gamma   90.00
#
_symmetry.space_group_name_H-M   'P 1'
#
loop_
_entity.id
_entity.type
_entity.pdbx_description
1 polymer ?
#
loop_
_entity_poly.entity_id
_entity_poly.type
_entity_poly.pdbx_seq_one_letter_code
_entity_poly.pdbx_strand_id
1 'polypeptide(L)'
;MKRKQRVYKAFESNFLRAVTKFTAVTSLYFDMHTIQPSSADKIMRSLGALPRLSQLSVHMYHDVDPSVSLSLSRYFKNLLSIHLCGLRLCYNDAPSIIIANSPALTELTLDGTCEIKSDKTATMENLFSKLPTGTALPLQSLTIGGTMRYLLDPAPQIPPHFKSLTSLVITSDIISVPAEFWRALETARIHLQKLSVRELDESLLSYLESYAGLKDLSAGRFEDDVAKSDLAADRFYHCVVPKHSGSLRNVHISTDFEGKWCLGDTQLDEIIRCSGLVSLDVSVGLSEVDASYDENVITRLLEAAASGVFPLLRNIGIAFANPRSVRSIGDPIIVMYAAHGVHGHRRINDIVSGFQCEKPNPCMLALEMSTGHMHNSRLVKSEGDFWSFKLMARDGSYYDFPY
;
A
#
# COMPACT_ATOMS: atom_id res chain seq x y z
N MET A 1 -30.01 -12.76 29.44
CA MET A 1 -30.51 -11.59 28.67
C MET A 1 -30.56 -10.27 29.46
N LYS A 2 -31.33 -10.14 30.55
CA LYS A 2 -31.58 -8.85 31.24
C LYS A 2 -30.32 -8.13 31.78
N ARG A 3 -29.30 -8.87 32.25
CA ARG A 3 -28.04 -8.29 32.79
C ARG A 3 -27.19 -7.64 31.69
N LYS A 4 -27.02 -8.31 30.54
CA LYS A 4 -26.27 -7.81 29.38
C LYS A 4 -26.88 -6.51 28.85
N GLN A 5 -28.21 -6.45 28.75
CA GLN A 5 -28.93 -5.26 28.28
C GLN A 5 -28.85 -4.06 29.25
N ARG A 6 -28.76 -4.29 30.56
CA ARG A 6 -28.50 -3.23 31.55
C ARG A 6 -27.10 -2.64 31.42
N VAL A 7 -26.09 -3.48 31.19
CA VAL A 7 -24.69 -3.04 30.99
C VAL A 7 -24.57 -2.18 29.74
N TYR A 8 -25.18 -2.58 28.61
CA TYR A 8 -25.18 -1.77 27.39
C TYR A 8 -25.85 -0.40 27.56
N LYS A 9 -27.01 -0.34 28.23
CA LYS A 9 -27.69 0.94 28.50
C LYS A 9 -26.86 1.86 29.40
N ALA A 10 -26.19 1.31 30.41
CA ALA A 10 -25.32 2.08 31.29
C ALA A 10 -24.08 2.60 30.53
N PHE A 11 -23.49 1.76 29.68
CA PHE A 11 -22.40 2.17 28.80
C PHE A 11 -22.84 3.29 27.85
N GLU A 12 -23.95 3.13 27.13
CA GLU A 12 -24.48 4.13 26.20
C GLU A 12 -24.70 5.48 26.91
N SER A 13 -25.37 5.48 28.07
CA SER A 13 -25.63 6.70 28.82
C SER A 13 -24.34 7.40 29.27
N ASN A 14 -23.37 6.64 29.78
CA ASN A 14 -22.08 7.20 30.19
C ASN A 14 -21.27 7.72 28.99
N PHE A 15 -21.26 6.97 27.89
CA PHE A 15 -20.57 7.35 26.66
C PHE A 15 -21.14 8.64 26.07
N LEU A 16 -22.46 8.74 25.92
CA LEU A 16 -23.12 9.95 25.40
C LEU A 16 -22.82 11.19 26.27
N ARG A 17 -22.72 11.01 27.59
CA ARG A 17 -22.33 12.10 28.51
C ARG A 17 -20.85 12.47 28.41
N ALA A 18 -19.99 11.51 28.08
CA ALA A 18 -18.56 11.74 27.94
C ALA A 18 -18.23 12.41 26.59
N VAL A 19 -18.85 11.97 25.50
CA VAL A 19 -18.61 12.47 24.14
C VAL A 19 -18.82 13.99 24.01
N THR A 20 -19.79 14.56 24.72
CA THR A 20 -20.04 16.02 24.68
C THR A 20 -18.88 16.84 25.24
N LYS A 21 -17.96 16.22 25.98
CA LYS A 21 -16.75 16.86 26.52
C LYS A 21 -15.56 16.78 25.55
N PHE A 22 -15.67 16.03 24.46
CA PHE A 22 -14.59 15.85 23.50
C PHE A 22 -14.54 17.05 22.53
N THR A 23 -13.85 18.11 22.92
CA THR A 23 -13.76 19.35 22.12
C THR A 23 -12.56 19.38 21.16
N ALA A 24 -11.57 18.53 21.38
CA ALA A 24 -10.31 18.51 20.63
C ALA A 24 -10.18 17.31 19.66
N VAL A 25 -11.18 16.42 19.59
CA VAL A 25 -11.11 15.22 18.76
C VAL A 25 -11.18 15.60 17.28
N THR A 26 -10.15 15.22 16.53
CA THR A 26 -10.02 15.45 15.08
C THR A 26 -10.20 14.19 14.25
N SER A 27 -9.93 13.02 14.83
CA SER A 27 -10.01 11.72 14.17
C SER A 27 -10.84 10.76 14.99
N LEU A 28 -11.73 10.05 14.31
CA LEU A 28 -12.62 9.06 14.91
C LEU A 28 -12.49 7.75 14.13
N TYR A 29 -12.04 6.71 14.82
CA TYR A 29 -12.19 5.33 14.37
C TYR A 29 -13.40 4.71 15.07
N PHE A 30 -14.22 4.00 14.30
CA PHE A 30 -15.45 3.43 14.80
C PHE A 30 -15.75 2.06 14.18
N ASP A 31 -15.84 1.03 15.04
CA ASP A 31 -16.29 -0.32 14.66
C ASP A 31 -17.78 -0.49 14.96
N MET A 32 -18.55 -0.76 13.91
CA MET A 32 -20.01 -0.89 13.99
C MET A 32 -20.51 -2.08 14.81
N HIS A 33 -19.72 -3.14 15.03
CA HIS A 33 -20.14 -4.26 15.88
C HIS A 33 -20.34 -3.87 17.35
N THR A 34 -19.74 -2.77 17.78
CA THR A 34 -19.78 -2.33 19.17
C THR A 34 -21.10 -1.64 19.55
N ILE A 35 -21.93 -1.27 18.56
CA ILE A 35 -23.17 -0.52 18.77
C ILE A 35 -24.41 -1.38 18.51
N GLN A 36 -25.37 -1.28 19.42
CA GLN A 36 -26.72 -1.81 19.20
C GLN A 36 -27.47 -0.90 18.19
N PRO A 37 -28.17 -1.44 17.18
CA PRO A 37 -28.87 -0.64 16.16
C PRO A 37 -29.79 0.44 16.75
N SER A 38 -30.51 0.12 17.84
CA SER A 38 -31.39 1.04 18.55
C SER A 38 -30.71 2.28 19.14
N SER A 39 -29.39 2.23 19.33
CA SER A 39 -28.58 3.28 19.94
C SER A 39 -27.75 4.05 18.89
N ALA A 40 -27.72 3.55 17.64
CA ALA A 40 -26.88 4.09 16.59
C ALA A 40 -27.15 5.56 16.29
N ASP A 41 -28.41 5.95 16.09
CA ASP A 41 -28.76 7.35 15.77
C ASP A 41 -28.24 8.34 16.83
N LYS A 42 -28.41 8.02 18.12
CA LYS A 42 -27.97 8.88 19.22
C LYS A 42 -26.45 8.99 19.29
N ILE A 43 -25.77 7.86 19.12
CA ILE A 43 -24.30 7.81 19.17
C ILE A 43 -23.72 8.55 17.97
N MET A 44 -24.18 8.25 16.75
CA MET A 44 -23.72 8.91 15.53
C MET A 44 -24.00 10.41 15.54
N ARG A 45 -25.16 10.84 16.06
CA ARG A 45 -25.46 12.27 16.25
C ARG A 45 -24.47 12.95 17.15
N SER A 46 -24.13 12.30 18.28
CA SER A 46 -23.22 12.88 19.26
C SER A 46 -21.78 12.93 18.74
N LEU A 47 -21.37 11.91 17.98
CA LEU A 47 -20.06 11.84 17.33
C LEU A 47 -19.94 12.82 16.14
N GLY A 48 -20.96 12.93 15.31
CA GLY A 48 -21.00 13.90 14.20
C GLY A 48 -21.09 15.36 14.65
N ALA A 49 -21.48 15.61 15.90
CA ALA A 49 -21.50 16.95 16.50
C ALA A 49 -20.14 17.40 17.07
N LEU A 50 -19.10 16.56 17.01
CA LEU A 50 -17.77 16.90 17.50
C LEU A 50 -17.19 18.08 16.68
N PRO A 51 -16.80 19.19 17.31
CA PRO A 51 -16.59 20.47 16.61
C PRO A 51 -15.33 20.52 15.74
N ARG A 52 -14.38 19.60 15.97
CA ARG A 52 -13.09 19.56 15.25
C ARG A 52 -12.89 18.29 14.43
N LEU A 53 -13.91 17.44 14.33
CA LEU A 53 -13.81 16.18 13.63
C LEU A 53 -13.61 16.42 12.13
N SER A 54 -12.50 15.91 11.59
CA SER A 54 -12.15 16.02 10.18
C SER A 54 -11.79 14.68 9.55
N GLN A 55 -11.50 13.66 10.35
CA GLN A 55 -11.17 12.32 9.86
C GLN A 55 -12.15 11.30 10.44
N LEU A 56 -12.72 10.48 9.56
CA LEU A 56 -13.66 9.44 9.93
C LEU A 56 -13.21 8.10 9.36
N SER A 57 -13.03 7.11 10.22
CA SER A 57 -12.80 5.72 9.82
C SER A 57 -13.92 4.84 10.40
N VAL A 58 -14.63 4.13 9.53
CA VAL A 58 -15.78 3.28 9.90
C VAL A 58 -15.59 1.88 9.33
N HIS A 59 -15.71 0.87 10.20
CA HIS A 59 -15.74 -0.52 9.79
C HIS A 59 -17.17 -1.09 9.83
N MET A 60 -17.68 -1.54 8.69
CA MET A 60 -19.05 -1.98 8.47
C MET A 60 -19.12 -3.49 8.18
N TYR A 61 -19.78 -4.28 9.01
CA TYR A 61 -19.85 -5.73 8.82
C TYR A 61 -21.13 -6.21 8.12
N HIS A 62 -21.13 -7.49 7.75
CA HIS A 62 -22.05 -8.21 6.85
C HIS A 62 -23.57 -7.92 7.00
N ASP A 63 -24.04 -7.47 8.17
CA ASP A 63 -25.45 -7.25 8.52
C ASP A 63 -25.71 -5.86 9.11
N VAL A 64 -25.12 -4.80 8.54
CA VAL A 64 -25.48 -3.44 8.97
C VAL A 64 -26.96 -3.18 8.70
N ASP A 65 -27.72 -3.01 9.77
CA ASP A 65 -29.10 -2.56 9.71
C ASP A 65 -29.17 -1.22 8.94
N PRO A 66 -30.04 -1.08 7.91
CA PRO A 66 -30.14 0.14 7.11
C PRO A 66 -30.31 1.42 7.93
N SER A 67 -30.91 1.35 9.12
CA SER A 67 -31.05 2.48 10.04
C SER A 67 -29.70 3.02 10.53
N VAL A 68 -28.67 2.18 10.62
CA VAL A 68 -27.34 2.58 11.04
C VAL A 68 -26.59 3.25 9.89
N SER A 69 -26.69 2.72 8.67
CA SER A 69 -26.17 3.38 7.45
C SER A 69 -26.82 4.76 7.24
N LEU A 70 -28.12 4.87 7.47
CA LEU A 70 -28.85 6.16 7.44
C LEU A 70 -28.39 7.14 8.53
N SER A 71 -28.02 6.64 9.71
CA SER A 71 -27.52 7.49 10.79
C SER A 71 -26.12 8.04 10.47
N LEU A 72 -25.25 7.21 9.88
CA LEU A 72 -23.92 7.63 9.43
C LEU A 72 -24.01 8.77 8.41
N SER A 73 -24.87 8.63 7.40
CA SER A 73 -25.00 9.63 6.34
C SER A 73 -25.59 10.97 6.80
N ARG A 74 -26.28 11.01 7.95
CA ARG A 74 -26.99 12.19 8.43
C ARG A 74 -26.12 13.15 9.23
N TYR A 75 -25.16 12.64 10.01
CA TYR A 75 -24.52 13.43 11.06
C TYR A 75 -23.07 13.82 10.77
N PHE A 76 -22.37 13.08 9.91
CA PHE A 76 -20.98 13.38 9.54
C PHE A 76 -20.93 14.31 8.33
N LYS A 77 -20.16 15.40 8.46
CA LYS A 77 -20.01 16.48 7.47
C LYS A 77 -18.69 17.20 7.66
N ASN A 78 -18.26 17.96 6.65
CA ASN A 78 -17.03 18.76 6.67
C ASN A 78 -15.75 17.93 6.94
N LEU A 79 -15.72 16.68 6.48
CA LEU A 79 -14.57 15.81 6.64
C LEU A 79 -13.49 16.11 5.57
N LEU A 80 -12.24 15.91 5.95
CA LEU A 80 -11.06 15.95 5.09
C LEU A 80 -10.61 14.55 4.69
N SER A 81 -10.82 13.56 5.55
CA SER A 81 -10.43 12.17 5.32
C SER A 81 -11.57 11.23 5.70
N ILE A 82 -11.90 10.31 4.78
CA ILE A 82 -12.92 9.28 4.98
C ILE A 82 -12.29 7.93 4.67
N HIS A 83 -12.37 7.00 5.63
CA HIS A 83 -12.02 5.61 5.45
C HIS A 83 -13.24 4.74 5.78
N LEU A 84 -13.83 4.14 4.77
CA LEU A 84 -14.93 3.20 4.94
C LEU A 84 -14.44 1.82 4.56
N CYS A 85 -14.41 0.91 5.53
CA CYS A 85 -14.11 -0.49 5.30
C CYS A 85 -15.32 -1.36 5.61
N GLY A 86 -15.46 -2.52 4.96
CA GLY A 86 -16.53 -3.44 5.30
C GLY A 86 -17.20 -4.22 4.18
N LEU A 87 -17.89 -5.30 4.58
CA LEU A 87 -18.75 -6.05 3.67
C LEU A 87 -19.95 -5.20 3.29
N ARG A 88 -20.24 -5.18 1.99
CA ARG A 88 -21.39 -4.47 1.41
C ARG A 88 -21.37 -2.94 1.49
N LEU A 89 -20.19 -2.32 1.62
CA LEU A 89 -20.00 -0.87 1.41
C LEU A 89 -20.78 -0.32 0.21
N CYS A 90 -20.78 -1.09 -0.87
CA CYS A 90 -21.32 -0.70 -2.15
C CYS A 90 -22.85 -0.76 -2.23
N TYR A 91 -23.57 -1.36 -1.27
CA TYR A 91 -25.01 -1.63 -1.43
C TYR A 91 -25.94 -0.62 -0.75
N ASN A 92 -25.40 0.50 -0.27
CA ASN A 92 -26.20 1.59 0.30
C ASN A 92 -25.63 2.97 -0.08
N ASP A 93 -26.47 4.00 0.03
CA ASP A 93 -26.13 5.37 -0.38
C ASP A 93 -25.26 6.13 0.64
N ALA A 94 -24.93 5.53 1.80
CA ALA A 94 -24.23 6.24 2.86
C ALA A 94 -22.87 6.79 2.42
N PRO A 95 -21.99 6.04 1.70
CA PRO A 95 -20.75 6.58 1.18
C PRO A 95 -20.97 7.84 0.33
N SER A 96 -21.88 7.79 -0.65
CA SER A 96 -22.14 8.93 -1.54
C SER A 96 -22.66 10.16 -0.79
N ILE A 97 -23.51 9.97 0.23
CA ILE A 97 -24.04 11.07 1.03
C ILE A 97 -22.97 11.69 1.94
N ILE A 98 -22.14 10.87 2.60
CA ILE A 98 -21.07 11.38 3.49
C ILE A 98 -20.03 12.16 2.68
N ILE A 99 -19.70 11.68 1.49
CA ILE A 99 -18.84 12.38 0.53
C ILE A 99 -19.48 13.71 0.12
N ALA A 100 -20.78 13.71 -0.23
CA ALA A 100 -21.49 14.93 -0.60
C ALA A 100 -21.54 15.97 0.52
N ASN A 101 -21.60 15.53 1.78
CA ASN A 101 -21.56 16.40 2.96
C ASN A 101 -20.14 16.94 3.28
N SER A 102 -19.12 16.56 2.51
CA SER A 102 -17.71 16.85 2.79
C SER A 102 -17.02 17.44 1.55
N PRO A 103 -17.36 18.68 1.13
CA PRO A 103 -16.85 19.27 -0.12
C PRO A 103 -15.34 19.56 -0.11
N ALA A 104 -14.70 19.58 1.06
CA ALA A 104 -13.26 19.77 1.24
C ALA A 104 -12.48 18.44 1.35
N LEU A 105 -13.11 17.31 1.00
CA LEU A 105 -12.50 15.98 1.12
C LEU A 105 -11.23 15.85 0.27
N THR A 106 -10.11 15.52 0.92
CA THR A 106 -8.81 15.32 0.28
C THR A 106 -8.39 13.85 0.23
N GLU A 107 -8.92 13.01 1.11
CA GLU A 107 -8.56 11.60 1.22
C GLU A 107 -9.79 10.70 1.28
N LEU A 108 -9.80 9.67 0.44
CA LEU A 108 -10.87 8.68 0.42
C LEU A 108 -10.28 7.27 0.37
N THR A 109 -10.59 6.47 1.38
CA THR A 109 -10.31 5.04 1.41
C THR A 109 -11.62 4.29 1.41
N LEU A 110 -11.76 3.38 0.45
CA LEU A 110 -12.85 2.44 0.34
C LEU A 110 -12.21 1.05 0.36
N ASP A 111 -12.63 0.19 1.27
CA ASP A 111 -12.12 -1.18 1.36
C ASP A 111 -13.23 -2.16 1.71
N GLY A 112 -13.76 -2.86 0.73
CA GLY A 112 -14.83 -3.80 1.02
C GLY A 112 -15.24 -4.67 -0.13
N THR A 113 -16.33 -5.41 0.04
CA THR A 113 -16.72 -6.43 -0.93
C THR A 113 -17.88 -6.01 -1.81
N CYS A 114 -17.72 -6.24 -3.11
CA CYS A 114 -18.75 -6.08 -4.13
C CYS A 114 -18.76 -7.33 -5.02
N GLU A 115 -19.42 -8.38 -4.55
CA GLU A 115 -19.37 -9.71 -5.18
C GLU A 115 -20.26 -9.81 -6.42
N ILE A 116 -21.35 -9.05 -6.45
CA ILE A 116 -22.39 -9.13 -7.48
C ILE A 116 -22.63 -7.75 -8.08
N LYS A 117 -22.48 -7.62 -9.40
CA LYS A 117 -22.93 -6.46 -10.16
C LYS A 117 -24.46 -6.40 -10.08
N SER A 118 -24.96 -5.40 -9.36
CA SER A 118 -26.38 -5.03 -9.28
C SER A 118 -26.58 -3.57 -9.69
N ASP A 119 -27.82 -3.12 -9.82
CA ASP A 119 -28.10 -1.69 -10.09
C ASP A 119 -27.57 -0.76 -9.00
N LYS A 120 -27.25 -1.30 -7.82
CA LYS A 120 -26.64 -0.59 -6.69
C LYS A 120 -25.13 -0.75 -6.62
N THR A 121 -24.46 -1.29 -7.64
CA THR A 121 -23.00 -1.43 -7.63
C THR A 121 -22.35 -0.06 -7.45
N ALA A 122 -21.40 0.05 -6.53
CA ALA A 122 -20.63 1.29 -6.37
C ALA A 122 -19.71 1.43 -7.57
N THR A 123 -20.14 2.25 -8.53
CA THR A 123 -19.28 2.83 -9.55
C THR A 123 -18.79 4.19 -9.06
N MET A 124 -17.71 4.72 -9.65
CA MET A 124 -17.28 6.09 -9.37
C MET A 124 -18.39 7.12 -9.61
N GLU A 125 -19.23 6.92 -10.63
CA GLU A 125 -20.39 7.78 -10.90
C GLU A 125 -21.39 7.76 -9.73
N ASN A 126 -21.78 6.58 -9.27
CA ASN A 126 -22.74 6.44 -8.15
C ASN A 126 -22.19 7.01 -6.84
N LEU A 127 -20.87 6.87 -6.62
CA LEU A 127 -20.19 7.38 -5.44
C LEU A 127 -20.25 8.92 -5.35
N PHE A 128 -20.13 9.60 -6.49
CA PHE A 128 -20.13 11.05 -6.55
C PHE A 128 -21.50 11.65 -6.96
N SER A 129 -22.49 10.81 -7.27
CA SER A 129 -23.82 11.21 -7.76
C SER A 129 -24.61 12.17 -6.86
N LYS A 130 -24.32 12.20 -5.56
CA LYS A 130 -25.00 13.07 -4.58
C LYS A 130 -24.32 14.44 -4.40
N LEU A 131 -23.17 14.67 -5.03
CA LEU A 131 -22.51 15.97 -4.97
C LEU A 131 -23.34 17.03 -5.71
N PRO A 132 -23.42 18.27 -5.18
CA PRO A 132 -24.08 19.35 -5.90
C PRO A 132 -23.40 19.59 -7.25
N THR A 133 -24.20 19.82 -8.29
CA THR A 133 -23.71 20.08 -9.65
C THR A 133 -22.67 21.21 -9.65
N GLY A 134 -21.53 20.98 -10.30
CA GLY A 134 -20.41 21.93 -10.35
C GLY A 134 -19.42 21.84 -9.18
N THR A 135 -19.69 21.00 -8.18
CA THR A 135 -18.72 20.73 -7.10
C THR A 135 -17.64 19.79 -7.59
N ALA A 136 -16.37 20.21 -7.50
CA ALA A 136 -15.22 19.33 -7.67
C ALA A 136 -14.54 19.18 -6.31
N LEU A 137 -14.22 17.95 -5.92
CA LEU A 137 -13.52 17.70 -4.67
C LEU A 137 -12.02 17.90 -4.90
N PRO A 138 -11.28 18.44 -3.93
CA PRO A 138 -9.82 18.53 -3.99
C PRO A 138 -9.18 17.18 -3.61
N LEU A 139 -9.69 16.07 -4.16
CA LEU A 139 -9.26 14.73 -3.75
C LEU A 139 -7.81 14.48 -4.20
N GLN A 140 -6.93 14.25 -3.23
CA GLN A 140 -5.49 14.05 -3.42
C GLN A 140 -5.09 12.58 -3.30
N SER A 141 -5.79 11.82 -2.44
CA SER A 141 -5.50 10.41 -2.18
C SER A 141 -6.75 9.55 -2.32
N LEU A 142 -6.63 8.48 -3.10
CA LEU A 142 -7.63 7.46 -3.27
C LEU A 142 -7.04 6.08 -2.95
N THR A 143 -7.65 5.38 -2.02
CA THR A 143 -7.33 3.98 -1.71
C THR A 143 -8.55 3.10 -1.99
N ILE A 144 -8.33 2.02 -2.73
CA ILE A 144 -9.36 1.06 -3.14
C ILE A 144 -8.89 -0.34 -2.71
N GLY A 145 -9.67 -0.98 -1.84
CA GLY A 145 -9.42 -2.33 -1.34
C GLY A 145 -10.57 -3.30 -1.53
N GLY A 146 -10.40 -4.50 -0.97
CA GLY A 146 -11.41 -5.56 -0.99
C GLY A 146 -11.80 -6.02 -2.40
N THR A 147 -13.02 -6.47 -2.63
CA THR A 147 -13.48 -6.98 -3.94
C THR A 147 -14.24 -5.95 -4.77
N MET A 148 -13.90 -4.67 -4.67
CA MET A 148 -14.56 -3.57 -5.39
C MET A 148 -14.16 -3.47 -6.88
N ARG A 149 -14.18 -4.59 -7.60
CA ARG A 149 -13.77 -4.68 -9.01
C ARG A 149 -14.53 -3.74 -9.94
N TYR A 150 -15.77 -3.40 -9.57
CA TYR A 150 -16.66 -2.58 -10.39
C TYR A 150 -16.53 -1.07 -10.13
N LEU A 151 -15.74 -0.64 -9.14
CA LEU A 151 -15.61 0.79 -8.85
C LEU A 151 -15.02 1.55 -10.04
N LEU A 152 -14.11 0.89 -10.76
CA LEU A 152 -13.41 1.41 -11.93
C LEU A 152 -14.06 0.98 -13.28
N ASP A 153 -15.21 0.29 -13.26
CA ASP A 153 -15.94 -0.21 -14.44
C ASP A 153 -17.32 0.49 -14.55
N PRO A 154 -17.77 0.98 -15.73
CA PRO A 154 -17.10 1.01 -17.03
C PRO A 154 -16.10 2.15 -17.16
N ALA A 155 -15.28 2.11 -18.23
CA ALA A 155 -14.29 3.11 -18.64
C ALA A 155 -14.62 4.53 -18.12
N PRO A 156 -14.09 4.94 -16.96
CA PRO A 156 -14.58 6.14 -16.33
C PRO A 156 -14.04 7.31 -17.13
N GLN A 157 -14.93 8.20 -17.59
CA GLN A 157 -14.51 9.58 -17.74
C GLN A 157 -13.92 9.98 -16.39
N ILE A 158 -12.67 10.44 -16.37
CA ILE A 158 -12.05 10.83 -15.10
C ILE A 158 -12.97 11.85 -14.43
N PRO A 159 -13.49 11.55 -13.23
CA PRO A 159 -14.38 12.47 -12.57
C PRO A 159 -13.64 13.78 -12.32
N PRO A 160 -14.33 14.93 -12.39
CA PRO A 160 -13.72 16.23 -12.11
C PRO A 160 -13.06 16.28 -10.72
N HIS A 161 -13.46 15.41 -9.81
CA HIS A 161 -12.91 15.24 -8.47
C HIS A 161 -11.45 14.73 -8.44
N PHE A 162 -10.94 14.14 -9.52
CA PHE A 162 -9.59 13.55 -9.56
C PHE A 162 -8.53 14.50 -10.10
N LYS A 163 -8.90 15.75 -10.44
CA LYS A 163 -7.95 16.75 -10.97
C LYS A 163 -6.75 17.01 -10.05
N SER A 164 -6.91 16.79 -8.74
CA SER A 164 -5.86 16.97 -7.74
C SER A 164 -5.24 15.66 -7.26
N LEU A 165 -5.59 14.52 -7.88
CA LEU A 165 -5.18 13.20 -7.42
C LEU A 165 -3.67 13.04 -7.62
N THR A 166 -2.98 12.69 -6.55
CA THR A 166 -1.52 12.45 -6.54
C THR A 166 -1.16 11.11 -5.93
N SER A 167 -2.06 10.47 -5.18
CA SER A 167 -1.85 9.17 -4.56
C SER A 167 -2.97 8.21 -4.94
N LEU A 168 -2.60 7.06 -5.50
CA LEU A 168 -3.50 5.95 -5.78
C LEU A 168 -2.94 4.66 -5.16
N VAL A 169 -3.76 4.01 -4.35
CA VAL A 169 -3.42 2.73 -3.71
C VAL A 169 -4.52 1.72 -4.01
N ILE A 170 -4.16 0.62 -4.66
CA ILE A 170 -5.01 -0.54 -4.89
C ILE A 170 -4.48 -1.67 -4.02
N THR A 171 -5.18 -2.02 -2.94
CA THR A 171 -4.71 -3.00 -1.95
C THR A 171 -5.15 -4.43 -2.25
N SER A 172 -6.04 -4.63 -3.22
CA SER A 172 -6.68 -5.92 -3.48
C SER A 172 -6.08 -6.67 -4.65
N ASP A 173 -5.97 -7.98 -4.44
CA ASP A 173 -5.39 -8.91 -5.39
C ASP A 173 -6.25 -9.25 -6.60
N ILE A 174 -7.53 -8.91 -6.51
CA ILE A 174 -8.56 -9.29 -7.48
C ILE A 174 -8.97 -8.09 -8.36
N ILE A 175 -8.53 -6.88 -8.00
CA ILE A 175 -8.88 -5.67 -8.76
C ILE A 175 -7.87 -5.48 -9.89
N SER A 176 -8.32 -5.76 -11.12
CA SER A 176 -7.65 -5.31 -12.33
C SER A 176 -8.07 -3.89 -12.66
N VAL A 177 -7.11 -2.98 -12.84
CA VAL A 177 -7.40 -1.61 -13.27
C VAL A 177 -7.55 -1.60 -14.80
N PRO A 178 -8.67 -1.13 -15.37
CA PRO A 178 -8.85 -1.11 -16.82
C PRO A 178 -7.84 -0.18 -17.52
N ALA A 179 -7.39 -0.55 -18.73
CA ALA A 179 -6.48 0.27 -19.52
C ALA A 179 -7.03 1.67 -19.82
N GLU A 180 -8.35 1.79 -19.96
CA GLU A 180 -9.07 3.04 -20.13
C GLU A 180 -8.86 4.00 -18.95
N PHE A 181 -8.72 3.49 -17.72
CA PHE A 181 -8.50 4.32 -16.55
C PHE A 181 -7.15 5.05 -16.65
N TRP A 182 -6.08 4.32 -16.98
CA TRP A 182 -4.74 4.89 -17.15
C TRP A 182 -4.69 5.91 -18.29
N ARG A 183 -5.27 5.57 -19.46
CA ARG A 183 -5.39 6.49 -20.60
C ARG A 183 -6.17 7.75 -20.27
N ALA A 184 -7.20 7.63 -19.43
CA ALA A 184 -8.02 8.76 -19.04
C ALA A 184 -7.27 9.68 -18.06
N LEU A 185 -6.45 9.14 -17.13
CA LEU A 185 -5.53 9.95 -16.30
C LEU A 185 -4.49 10.69 -17.15
N GLU A 186 -3.90 9.99 -18.13
CA GLU A 186 -2.95 10.57 -19.09
C GLU A 186 -3.57 11.74 -19.86
N THR A 187 -4.75 11.52 -20.46
CA THR A 187 -5.48 12.52 -21.23
C THR A 187 -5.84 13.74 -20.37
N ALA A 188 -6.21 13.51 -19.11
CA ALA A 188 -6.52 14.54 -18.13
C ALA A 188 -5.27 15.23 -17.54
N ARG A 189 -4.06 14.77 -17.89
CA ARG A 189 -2.76 15.23 -17.34
C ARG A 189 -2.69 15.15 -15.82
N ILE A 190 -3.26 14.08 -15.27
CA ILE A 190 -3.17 13.78 -13.85
C ILE A 190 -1.92 12.93 -13.66
N HIS A 191 -0.98 13.42 -12.87
CA HIS A 191 0.31 12.77 -12.63
C HIS A 191 0.39 12.31 -11.18
N LEU A 192 0.44 10.99 -10.98
CA LEU A 192 0.56 10.41 -9.66
C LEU A 192 1.99 10.58 -9.12
N GLN A 193 2.10 10.91 -7.84
CA GLN A 193 3.35 10.93 -7.08
C GLN A 193 3.50 9.65 -6.26
N LYS A 194 2.40 9.03 -5.86
CA LYS A 194 2.38 7.77 -5.13
C LYS A 194 1.46 6.77 -5.82
N LEU A 195 2.01 5.61 -6.14
CA LEU A 195 1.28 4.52 -6.76
C LEU A 195 1.59 3.21 -6.04
N SER A 196 0.56 2.54 -5.56
CA SER A 196 0.65 1.17 -5.08
C SER A 196 -0.38 0.36 -5.84
N VAL A 197 0.08 -0.58 -6.64
CA VAL A 197 -0.75 -1.50 -7.42
C VAL A 197 -0.22 -2.89 -7.27
N ARG A 198 -1.01 -3.89 -7.65
CA ARG A 198 -0.52 -5.26 -7.68
C ARG A 198 0.35 -5.51 -8.89
N GLU A 199 -0.12 -5.11 -10.07
CA GLU A 199 0.46 -5.46 -11.37
C GLU A 199 0.86 -4.22 -12.17
N LEU A 200 2.00 -4.32 -12.86
CA LEU A 200 2.52 -3.32 -13.80
C LEU A 200 2.27 -3.79 -15.23
N ASP A 201 1.03 -3.61 -15.69
CA ASP A 201 0.64 -3.96 -17.05
C ASP A 201 1.11 -2.93 -18.09
N GLU A 202 0.99 -3.28 -19.38
CA GLU A 202 1.41 -2.44 -20.51
C GLU A 202 0.77 -1.05 -20.54
N SER A 203 -0.49 -0.94 -20.11
CA SER A 203 -1.21 0.33 -20.10
C SER A 203 -0.76 1.24 -18.97
N LEU A 204 -0.48 0.66 -17.80
CA LEU A 204 0.12 1.39 -16.69
C LEU A 204 1.56 1.81 -17.00
N LEU A 205 2.39 0.94 -17.59
CA LEU A 205 3.75 1.30 -18.00
C LEU A 205 3.75 2.47 -18.99
N SER A 206 2.83 2.46 -19.95
CA SER A 206 2.66 3.58 -20.90
C SER A 206 2.27 4.88 -20.20
N TYR A 207 1.38 4.80 -19.21
CA TYR A 207 1.02 5.95 -18.38
C TYR A 207 2.23 6.48 -17.58
N LEU A 208 3.02 5.61 -16.95
CA LEU A 208 4.21 6.03 -16.19
C LEU A 208 5.27 6.70 -17.08
N GLU A 209 5.46 6.21 -18.31
CA GLU A 209 6.38 6.83 -19.29
C GLU A 209 5.93 8.22 -19.76
N SER A 210 4.63 8.51 -19.70
CA SER A 210 4.04 9.76 -20.18
C SER A 210 4.43 10.99 -19.35
N TYR A 211 4.87 10.82 -18.10
CA TYR A 211 5.20 11.93 -17.20
C TYR A 211 6.47 11.67 -16.38
N ALA A 212 6.89 12.67 -15.60
CA ALA A 212 7.95 12.54 -14.59
C ALA A 212 7.44 13.12 -13.26
N GLY A 213 7.96 12.65 -12.12
CA GLY A 213 7.51 13.10 -10.79
C GLY A 213 6.98 12.01 -9.85
N LEU A 214 6.98 10.74 -10.27
CA LEU A 214 6.66 9.61 -9.38
C LEU A 214 7.69 9.54 -8.24
N LYS A 215 7.21 9.44 -7.01
CA LYS A 215 8.02 9.40 -5.78
C LYS A 215 7.97 8.03 -5.11
N ASP A 216 6.76 7.47 -5.01
CA ASP A 216 6.53 6.21 -4.32
C ASP A 216 5.90 5.21 -5.30
N LEU A 217 6.53 4.05 -5.47
CA LEU A 217 6.02 2.96 -6.27
C LEU A 217 6.06 1.66 -5.49
N SER A 218 4.93 0.94 -5.48
CA SER A 218 4.83 -0.42 -4.94
C SER A 218 4.12 -1.33 -5.93
N ALA A 219 4.75 -2.46 -6.28
CA ALA A 219 4.19 -3.54 -7.09
C ALA A 219 4.71 -4.90 -6.64
N GLY A 220 3.89 -5.95 -6.80
CA GLY A 220 4.15 -7.25 -6.13
C GLY A 220 3.75 -8.50 -6.90
N ARG A 221 3.00 -8.38 -8.00
CA ARG A 221 2.55 -9.52 -8.80
C ARG A 221 2.67 -9.19 -10.28
N PHE A 222 3.27 -10.11 -11.03
CA PHE A 222 3.58 -9.88 -12.43
C PHE A 222 2.93 -10.94 -13.31
N GLU A 223 2.83 -10.63 -14.61
CA GLU A 223 2.21 -11.46 -15.64
C GLU A 223 2.67 -12.93 -15.55
N ASP A 224 1.72 -13.85 -15.73
CA ASP A 224 1.98 -15.28 -15.62
C ASP A 224 2.80 -15.78 -16.82
N ASP A 225 2.58 -15.18 -18.00
CA ASP A 225 3.39 -15.37 -19.20
C ASP A 225 4.80 -14.77 -19.01
N VAL A 226 5.80 -15.65 -19.01
CA VAL A 226 7.20 -15.31 -18.79
C VAL A 226 7.72 -14.26 -19.78
N ALA A 227 7.43 -14.41 -21.07
CA ALA A 227 7.99 -13.53 -22.09
C ALA A 227 7.41 -12.12 -21.98
N LYS A 228 6.11 -12.01 -21.70
CA LYS A 228 5.45 -10.74 -21.45
C LYS A 228 5.91 -10.10 -20.15
N SER A 229 6.03 -10.89 -19.09
CA SER A 229 6.50 -10.42 -17.78
C SER A 229 7.92 -9.88 -17.86
N ASP A 230 8.83 -10.58 -18.55
CA ASP A 230 10.22 -10.15 -18.72
C ASP A 230 10.31 -8.89 -19.61
N LEU A 231 9.48 -8.78 -20.66
CA LEU A 231 9.40 -7.57 -21.49
C LEU A 231 8.90 -6.35 -20.69
N ALA A 232 7.88 -6.55 -19.86
CA ALA A 232 7.35 -5.52 -18.97
C ALA A 232 8.40 -5.05 -17.95
N ALA A 233 9.18 -5.99 -17.39
CA ALA A 233 10.28 -5.67 -16.49
C ALA A 233 11.39 -4.87 -17.19
N ASP A 234 11.81 -5.28 -18.40
CA ASP A 234 12.80 -4.54 -19.19
C ASP A 234 12.31 -3.11 -19.44
N ARG A 235 11.06 -2.95 -19.87
CA ARG A 235 10.43 -1.64 -20.10
C ARG A 235 10.40 -0.81 -18.82
N PHE A 236 10.04 -1.41 -17.70
CA PHE A 236 10.02 -0.73 -16.40
C PHE A 236 11.41 -0.20 -16.02
N TYR A 237 12.43 -1.06 -15.98
CA TYR A 237 13.76 -0.66 -15.52
C TYR A 237 14.48 0.26 -16.51
N HIS A 238 14.27 0.11 -17.82
CA HIS A 238 14.99 0.90 -18.83
C HIS A 238 14.26 2.15 -19.32
N CYS A 239 12.93 2.23 -19.18
CA CYS A 239 12.15 3.38 -19.63
C CYS A 239 11.55 4.15 -18.44
N VAL A 240 10.89 3.45 -17.51
CA VAL A 240 10.14 4.08 -16.40
C VAL A 240 11.09 4.57 -15.31
N VAL A 241 12.00 3.74 -14.81
CA VAL A 241 12.94 4.14 -13.74
C VAL A 241 13.78 5.36 -14.13
N PRO A 242 14.41 5.42 -15.33
CA PRO A 242 15.22 6.58 -15.72
C PRO A 242 14.39 7.86 -15.84
N LYS A 243 13.14 7.75 -16.33
CA LYS A 243 12.19 8.87 -16.43
C LYS A 243 11.88 9.50 -15.07
N HIS A 244 11.84 8.70 -14.01
CA HIS A 244 11.53 9.14 -12.65
C HIS A 244 12.76 9.22 -11.72
N SER A 245 13.96 9.01 -12.22
CA SER A 245 15.20 8.97 -11.43
C SER A 245 15.41 10.18 -10.50
N GLY A 246 15.02 11.38 -10.94
CA GLY A 246 15.11 12.60 -10.11
C GLY A 246 14.06 12.69 -8.99
N SER A 247 12.93 12.00 -9.13
CA SER A 247 11.78 12.11 -8.21
C SER A 247 11.57 10.88 -7.33
N LEU A 248 11.99 9.69 -7.74
CA LEU A 248 11.81 8.46 -6.97
C LEU A 248 12.46 8.59 -5.58
N ARG A 249 11.72 8.11 -4.59
CA ARG A 249 12.07 8.12 -3.16
C ARG A 249 11.89 6.73 -2.57
N ASN A 250 10.76 6.07 -2.84
CA ASN A 250 10.46 4.76 -2.28
C ASN A 250 10.08 3.81 -3.41
N VAL A 251 10.81 2.71 -3.54
CA VAL A 251 10.57 1.69 -4.56
C VAL A 251 10.43 0.34 -3.87
N HIS A 252 9.28 -0.29 -4.04
CA HIS A 252 8.97 -1.62 -3.56
C HIS A 252 8.55 -2.50 -4.73
N ILE A 253 9.43 -3.39 -5.18
CA ILE A 253 9.21 -4.32 -6.30
C ILE A 253 9.52 -5.72 -5.78
N SER A 254 8.49 -6.42 -5.31
CA SER A 254 8.63 -7.76 -4.76
C SER A 254 8.11 -8.79 -5.76
N THR A 255 8.90 -9.81 -6.08
CA THR A 255 8.44 -10.99 -6.84
C THR A 255 8.69 -12.26 -6.05
N ASP A 256 7.71 -13.17 -6.07
CA ASP A 256 7.79 -14.49 -5.43
C ASP A 256 8.69 -15.45 -6.21
N PHE A 257 8.87 -15.19 -7.51
CA PHE A 257 9.60 -16.04 -8.44
C PHE A 257 10.65 -15.27 -9.22
N GLU A 258 11.74 -15.95 -9.56
CA GLU A 258 12.82 -15.43 -10.39
C GLU A 258 12.31 -14.84 -11.70
N GLY A 259 13.08 -13.91 -12.26
CA GLY A 259 12.74 -13.23 -13.51
C GLY A 259 13.39 -11.86 -13.59
N LYS A 260 13.12 -11.14 -14.67
CA LYS A 260 13.69 -9.81 -14.87
C LYS A 260 13.16 -8.72 -13.92
N TRP A 261 12.14 -9.04 -13.13
CA TRP A 261 11.68 -8.20 -12.03
C TRP A 261 12.62 -8.22 -10.83
N CYS A 262 13.42 -9.28 -10.67
CA CYS A 262 14.44 -9.37 -9.62
C CYS A 262 15.55 -8.34 -9.84
N LEU A 263 16.19 -7.92 -8.75
CA LEU A 263 17.40 -7.13 -8.80
C LEU A 263 18.54 -7.98 -9.37
N GLY A 264 19.04 -7.58 -10.53
CA GLY A 264 20.32 -8.01 -11.09
C GLY A 264 21.18 -6.79 -11.44
N ASP A 265 22.36 -7.03 -12.01
CA ASP A 265 23.33 -5.97 -12.32
C ASP A 265 22.75 -4.85 -13.18
N THR A 266 22.04 -5.22 -14.24
CA THR A 266 21.42 -4.28 -15.18
C THR A 266 20.34 -3.42 -14.50
N GLN A 267 19.53 -4.01 -13.63
CA GLN A 267 18.49 -3.30 -12.87
C GLN A 267 19.13 -2.34 -11.85
N LEU A 268 20.19 -2.79 -11.18
CA LEU A 268 20.91 -1.97 -10.21
C LEU A 268 21.54 -0.72 -10.86
N ASP A 269 22.10 -0.86 -12.06
CA ASP A 269 22.71 0.27 -12.80
C ASP A 269 21.69 1.38 -13.12
N GLU A 270 20.42 1.03 -13.30
CA GLU A 270 19.33 2.00 -13.48
C GLU A 270 18.87 2.60 -12.15
N ILE A 271 18.76 1.78 -11.08
CA ILE A 271 18.38 2.23 -9.73
C ILE A 271 19.42 3.19 -9.14
N ILE A 272 20.71 2.97 -9.38
CA ILE A 272 21.82 3.81 -8.91
C ILE A 272 21.69 5.27 -9.37
N ARG A 273 20.96 5.52 -10.47
CA ARG A 273 20.70 6.87 -10.98
C ARG A 273 19.68 7.63 -10.12
N CYS A 274 18.93 6.94 -9.26
CA CYS A 274 17.95 7.52 -8.36
C CYS A 274 18.61 8.11 -7.10
N SER A 275 19.32 9.23 -7.24
CA SER A 275 20.02 9.91 -6.12
C SER A 275 19.12 10.33 -4.95
N GLY A 276 17.81 10.45 -5.18
CA GLY A 276 16.83 10.78 -4.16
C GLY A 276 16.29 9.59 -3.36
N LEU A 277 16.72 8.36 -3.64
CA LEU A 277 16.15 7.15 -3.06
C LEU A 277 16.33 7.12 -1.53
N VAL A 278 15.24 6.79 -0.83
CA VAL A 278 15.10 6.71 0.63
C VAL A 278 14.81 5.27 1.06
N SER A 279 13.99 4.54 0.32
CA SER A 279 13.66 3.13 0.59
C SER A 279 13.74 2.31 -0.69
N LEU A 280 14.39 1.15 -0.62
CA LEU A 280 14.44 0.18 -1.70
C LEU A 280 14.11 -1.21 -1.17
N ASP A 281 13.01 -1.77 -1.63
CA ASP A 281 12.59 -3.13 -1.32
C ASP A 281 12.50 -3.93 -2.61
N VAL A 282 13.30 -4.98 -2.75
CA VAL A 282 13.45 -5.76 -3.99
C VAL A 282 13.62 -7.24 -3.71
N SER A 283 13.33 -8.09 -4.71
CA SER A 283 13.67 -9.52 -4.67
C SER A 283 14.94 -9.84 -5.45
N VAL A 284 15.71 -10.84 -5.02
CA VAL A 284 16.88 -11.40 -5.72
C VAL A 284 16.69 -12.88 -6.02
N GLY A 285 17.14 -13.33 -7.19
CA GLY A 285 17.07 -14.73 -7.61
C GLY A 285 18.22 -15.59 -7.10
N LEU A 286 18.12 -16.92 -7.30
CA LEU A 286 19.14 -17.90 -6.91
C LEU A 286 20.49 -17.65 -7.59
N SER A 287 20.50 -17.32 -8.88
CA SER A 287 21.73 -17.02 -9.62
C SER A 287 22.52 -15.88 -9.00
N GLU A 288 21.82 -14.85 -8.53
CA GLU A 288 22.43 -13.65 -7.95
C GLU A 288 22.97 -13.91 -6.54
N VAL A 289 22.30 -14.75 -5.75
CA VAL A 289 22.77 -15.06 -4.38
C VAL A 289 23.90 -16.09 -4.37
N ASP A 290 23.94 -16.99 -5.36
CA ASP A 290 25.01 -17.98 -5.52
C ASP A 290 26.23 -17.43 -6.28
N ALA A 291 26.13 -16.23 -6.86
CA ALA A 291 27.26 -15.53 -7.46
C ALA A 291 28.43 -15.33 -6.48
N SER A 292 29.63 -15.24 -7.04
CA SER A 292 30.83 -14.91 -6.26
C SER A 292 30.68 -13.54 -5.59
N TYR A 293 31.41 -13.28 -4.50
CA TYR A 293 31.22 -12.06 -3.71
C TYR A 293 31.38 -10.78 -4.56
N ASP A 294 32.38 -10.76 -5.46
CA ASP A 294 32.70 -9.62 -6.33
C ASP A 294 31.66 -9.41 -7.45
N GLU A 295 30.88 -10.44 -7.77
CA GLU A 295 29.82 -10.42 -8.78
C GLU A 295 28.42 -10.32 -8.14
N ASN A 296 28.35 -10.27 -6.80
CA ASN A 296 27.07 -10.33 -6.11
C ASN A 296 26.36 -8.97 -6.12
N VAL A 297 25.16 -8.93 -6.70
CA VAL A 297 24.37 -7.70 -6.82
C VAL A 297 24.04 -7.05 -5.46
N ILE A 298 23.90 -7.84 -4.38
CA ILE A 298 23.67 -7.33 -3.03
C ILE A 298 24.93 -6.61 -2.53
N THR A 299 26.11 -7.21 -2.71
CA THR A 299 27.38 -6.57 -2.36
C THR A 299 27.54 -5.26 -3.12
N ARG A 300 27.33 -5.25 -4.45
CA ARG A 300 27.39 -4.04 -5.29
C ARG A 300 26.44 -2.94 -4.80
N LEU A 301 25.22 -3.31 -4.40
CA LEU A 301 24.24 -2.36 -3.84
C LEU A 301 24.77 -1.73 -2.54
N LEU A 302 25.35 -2.53 -1.64
CA LEU A 302 25.91 -2.05 -0.38
C LEU A 302 27.17 -1.21 -0.58
N GLU A 303 28.02 -1.55 -1.54
CA GLU A 303 29.17 -0.76 -1.94
C GLU A 303 28.76 0.59 -2.54
N ALA A 304 27.71 0.63 -3.36
CA ALA A 304 27.16 1.87 -3.89
C ALA A 304 26.64 2.76 -2.75
N ALA A 305 25.91 2.18 -1.78
CA ALA A 305 25.46 2.90 -0.59
C ALA A 305 26.64 3.42 0.26
N ALA A 306 27.68 2.61 0.47
CA ALA A 306 28.89 3.00 1.20
C ALA A 306 29.72 4.09 0.49
N SER A 307 29.72 4.08 -0.84
CA SER A 307 30.38 5.09 -1.68
C SER A 307 29.62 6.42 -1.75
N GLY A 308 28.41 6.49 -1.18
CA GLY A 308 27.61 7.72 -1.13
C GLY A 308 26.74 7.97 -2.36
N VAL A 309 26.53 6.95 -3.21
CA VAL A 309 25.62 7.02 -4.37
C VAL A 309 24.21 7.39 -3.93
N PHE A 310 23.76 6.85 -2.80
CA PHE A 310 22.43 7.10 -2.25
C PHE A 310 22.51 7.94 -0.97
N PRO A 311 22.60 9.28 -1.05
CA PRO A 311 22.79 10.13 0.12
C PRO A 311 21.61 10.11 1.11
N LEU A 312 20.42 9.75 0.64
CA LEU A 312 19.17 9.77 1.40
C LEU A 312 18.65 8.38 1.80
N LEU A 313 19.35 7.30 1.43
CA LEU A 313 18.87 5.94 1.68
C LEU A 313 18.78 5.68 3.19
N ARG A 314 17.69 5.05 3.60
CA ARG A 314 17.40 4.73 5.00
C ARG A 314 16.98 3.30 5.17
N ASN A 315 16.31 2.71 4.18
CA ASN A 315 15.84 1.34 4.26
C ASN A 315 16.23 0.56 3.01
N ILE A 316 16.76 -0.65 3.21
CA ILE A 316 16.90 -1.66 2.16
C ILE A 316 16.19 -2.94 2.63
N GLY A 317 15.24 -3.42 1.85
CA GLY A 317 14.62 -4.74 1.99
C GLY A 317 15.05 -5.65 0.84
N ILE A 318 15.55 -6.83 1.16
CA ILE A 318 15.91 -7.85 0.18
C ILE A 318 15.14 -9.13 0.48
N ALA A 319 14.29 -9.53 -0.45
CA ALA A 319 13.58 -10.81 -0.41
C ALA A 319 14.22 -11.82 -1.36
N PHE A 320 14.05 -13.11 -1.08
CA PHE A 320 14.46 -14.16 -2.01
C PHE A 320 13.31 -14.48 -2.97
N ALA A 321 13.59 -14.44 -4.27
CA ALA A 321 12.69 -14.91 -5.31
C ALA A 321 12.97 -16.39 -5.59
N ASN A 322 11.94 -17.24 -5.51
CA ASN A 322 12.10 -18.67 -5.70
C ASN A 322 12.37 -19.02 -7.17
N PRO A 323 13.10 -20.11 -7.47
CA PRO A 323 13.28 -20.56 -8.84
C PRO A 323 11.95 -20.72 -9.58
N ARG A 324 11.89 -20.31 -10.85
CA ARG A 324 10.65 -20.45 -11.65
C ARG A 324 10.19 -21.91 -11.77
N SER A 325 11.12 -22.86 -11.73
CA SER A 325 10.83 -24.30 -11.82
C SER A 325 9.90 -24.81 -10.72
N VAL A 326 9.83 -24.12 -9.57
CA VAL A 326 9.00 -24.51 -8.43
C VAL A 326 7.64 -23.80 -8.38
N ARG A 327 7.33 -22.94 -9.36
CA ARG A 327 6.04 -22.21 -9.44
C ARG A 327 4.82 -23.14 -9.54
N SER A 328 4.98 -24.31 -10.15
CA SER A 328 3.93 -25.32 -10.27
C SER A 328 3.70 -26.14 -9.00
N ILE A 329 4.60 -26.05 -8.01
CA ILE A 329 4.61 -26.89 -6.81
C ILE A 329 3.62 -26.37 -5.75
N GLY A 330 3.17 -25.12 -5.83
CA GLY A 330 2.10 -24.58 -5.00
C GLY A 330 2.39 -23.18 -4.45
N ASP A 331 1.75 -22.87 -3.32
CA ASP A 331 1.83 -21.58 -2.63
C ASP A 331 3.29 -21.13 -2.38
N PRO A 332 3.68 -19.88 -2.72
CA PRO A 332 5.01 -19.34 -2.46
C PRO A 332 5.50 -19.52 -1.02
N ILE A 333 4.61 -19.52 -0.03
CA ILE A 333 4.95 -19.76 1.38
C ILE A 333 5.47 -21.19 1.56
N ILE A 334 4.86 -22.18 0.93
CA ILE A 334 5.31 -23.58 0.99
C ILE A 334 6.69 -23.69 0.33
N VAL A 335 6.89 -22.99 -0.79
CA VAL A 335 8.15 -22.97 -1.53
C VAL A 335 9.28 -22.29 -0.74
N MET A 336 8.96 -21.25 0.03
CA MET A 336 9.91 -20.56 0.91
C MET A 336 10.56 -21.52 1.93
N TYR A 337 9.79 -22.51 2.42
CA TYR A 337 10.29 -23.55 3.33
C TYR A 337 10.94 -24.76 2.62
N ALA A 338 10.94 -24.79 1.29
CA ALA A 338 11.67 -25.80 0.53
C ALA A 338 13.19 -25.55 0.59
N ALA A 339 13.99 -26.56 0.24
CA ALA A 339 15.45 -26.50 0.34
C ALA A 339 16.06 -25.27 -0.37
N HIS A 340 15.56 -24.93 -1.57
CA HIS A 340 16.02 -23.76 -2.32
C HIS A 340 15.63 -22.44 -1.66
N GLY A 341 14.40 -22.33 -1.12
CA GLY A 341 13.95 -21.15 -0.38
C GLY A 341 14.79 -20.92 0.88
N VAL A 342 15.01 -21.97 1.69
CA VAL A 342 15.85 -21.90 2.89
C VAL A 342 17.30 -21.54 2.55
N HIS A 343 17.86 -22.14 1.48
CA HIS A 343 19.21 -21.83 1.00
C HIS A 343 19.33 -20.37 0.56
N GLY A 344 18.43 -19.89 -0.29
CA GLY A 344 18.43 -18.51 -0.78
C GLY A 344 18.35 -17.48 0.34
N HIS A 345 17.42 -17.66 1.28
CA HIS A 345 17.30 -16.78 2.45
C HIS A 345 18.57 -16.80 3.31
N ARG A 346 19.14 -17.97 3.59
CA ARG A 346 20.40 -18.08 4.33
C ARG A 346 21.53 -17.36 3.61
N ARG A 347 21.62 -17.53 2.29
CA ARG A 347 22.69 -16.95 1.49
C ARG A 347 22.63 -15.43 1.48
N ILE A 348 21.45 -14.83 1.36
CA ILE A 348 21.25 -13.37 1.50
C ILE A 348 21.76 -12.89 2.86
N ASN A 349 21.42 -13.61 3.93
CA ASN A 349 21.83 -13.28 5.29
C ASN A 349 23.35 -13.37 5.47
N ASP A 350 23.98 -14.39 4.89
CA ASP A 350 25.43 -14.57 4.92
C ASP A 350 26.15 -13.44 4.17
N ILE A 351 25.61 -13.02 3.01
CA ILE A 351 26.16 -11.89 2.23
C ILE A 351 26.06 -10.58 3.01
N VAL A 352 24.87 -10.28 3.55
CA VAL A 352 24.62 -9.03 4.29
C VAL A 352 25.43 -8.96 5.59
N SER A 353 25.49 -10.05 6.36
CA SER A 353 26.29 -10.08 7.60
C SER A 353 27.79 -10.14 7.33
N GLY A 354 28.20 -10.73 6.21
CA GLY A 354 29.58 -10.79 5.75
C GLY A 354 30.09 -9.48 5.14
N PHE A 355 29.21 -8.53 4.80
CA PHE A 355 29.62 -7.23 4.29
C PHE A 355 30.43 -6.43 5.33
N GLN A 356 31.59 -5.92 4.91
CA GLN A 356 32.49 -5.15 5.75
C GLN A 356 32.79 -3.79 5.13
N CYS A 357 32.77 -2.74 5.96
CA CYS A 357 33.14 -1.39 5.56
C CYS A 357 34.06 -0.75 6.61
N GLU A 358 35.18 -0.19 6.20
CA GLU A 358 36.12 0.49 7.12
C GLU A 358 35.63 1.88 7.55
N LYS A 359 35.02 2.62 6.61
CA LYS A 359 34.64 4.02 6.78
C LYS A 359 33.19 4.25 6.34
N PRO A 360 32.21 3.77 7.12
CA PRO A 360 30.81 3.96 6.77
C PRO A 360 30.49 5.46 6.76
N ASN A 361 29.86 5.90 5.67
CA ASN A 361 29.33 7.25 5.59
C ASN A 361 28.08 7.40 6.50
N PRO A 362 27.58 8.63 6.74
CA PRO A 362 26.40 8.84 7.59
C PRO A 362 25.14 8.10 7.14
N CYS A 363 25.00 7.85 5.83
CA CYS A 363 23.89 7.09 5.27
C CYS A 363 23.97 5.62 5.72
N MET A 364 25.14 4.98 5.58
CA MET A 364 25.36 3.60 6.01
C MET A 364 25.12 3.39 7.51
N LEU A 365 25.48 4.37 8.34
CA LEU A 365 25.24 4.32 9.79
C LEU A 365 23.74 4.44 10.16
N ALA A 366 22.96 5.11 9.32
CA ALA A 366 21.51 5.27 9.49
C ALA A 366 20.69 4.21 8.75
N LEU A 367 21.34 3.35 7.97
CA LEU A 367 20.67 2.36 7.11
C LEU A 367 20.10 1.22 7.94
N GLU A 368 18.81 0.98 7.75
CA GLU A 368 18.09 -0.20 8.25
C GLU A 368 17.97 -1.23 7.12
N MET A 369 18.43 -2.44 7.41
CA MET A 369 18.36 -3.55 6.47
C MET A 369 17.37 -4.60 6.94
N SER A 370 16.53 -5.06 6.02
CA SER A 370 15.64 -6.19 6.20
C SER A 370 15.95 -7.27 5.17
N THR A 371 16.05 -8.52 5.60
CA THR A 371 16.28 -9.68 4.73
C THR A 371 15.32 -10.80 5.10
N GLY A 372 14.26 -10.99 4.32
CA GLY A 372 13.19 -11.96 4.61
C GLY A 372 12.66 -11.90 6.05
N HIS A 373 13.18 -12.77 6.92
CA HIS A 373 12.78 -12.91 8.33
C HIS A 373 13.54 -12.02 9.33
N MET A 374 14.57 -11.30 8.89
CA MET A 374 15.34 -10.39 9.75
C MET A 374 15.01 -8.96 9.38
N HIS A 375 14.82 -8.13 10.41
CA HIS A 375 14.36 -6.76 10.25
C HIS A 375 15.20 -5.85 11.11
N ASN A 376 15.29 -4.59 10.71
CA ASN A 376 15.97 -3.54 11.48
C ASN A 376 17.44 -3.89 11.76
N SER A 377 18.09 -4.64 10.87
CA SER A 377 19.51 -4.95 10.95
C SER A 377 20.28 -3.65 10.69
N ARG A 378 21.24 -3.35 11.56
CA ARG A 378 22.00 -2.09 11.49
C ARG A 378 23.48 -2.37 11.49
N LEU A 379 24.22 -1.44 10.89
CA LEU A 379 25.66 -1.49 10.88
C LEU A 379 26.20 -1.23 12.30
N VAL A 380 27.06 -2.12 12.79
CA VAL A 380 27.74 -2.00 14.07
C VAL A 380 29.24 -2.10 13.87
N LYS A 381 30.00 -1.47 14.75
CA LYS A 381 31.45 -1.63 14.75
C LYS A 381 31.79 -3.06 15.22
N SER A 382 32.52 -3.79 14.40
CA SER A 382 32.99 -5.15 14.69
C SER A 382 34.39 -5.11 15.31
N GLU A 383 34.93 -6.27 15.72
CA GLU A 383 36.30 -6.32 16.25
C GLU A 383 37.30 -5.86 15.18
N GLY A 384 38.08 -4.82 15.50
CA GLY A 384 38.97 -4.12 14.57
C GLY A 384 38.44 -2.75 14.12
N ASP A 385 38.83 -2.33 12.91
CA ASP A 385 38.40 -1.06 12.28
C ASP A 385 37.28 -1.25 11.24
N PHE A 386 36.67 -2.44 11.20
CA PHE A 386 35.59 -2.77 10.28
C PHE A 386 34.21 -2.63 10.92
N TRP A 387 33.23 -2.29 10.09
CA TRP A 387 31.82 -2.26 10.43
C TRP A 387 31.08 -3.32 9.61
N SER A 388 30.16 -4.04 10.25
CA SER A 388 29.32 -5.04 9.59
C SER A 388 27.89 -5.02 10.11
N PHE A 389 26.96 -5.60 9.36
CA PHE A 389 25.55 -5.63 9.78
C PHE A 389 25.35 -6.65 10.89
N LYS A 390 24.82 -6.17 12.03
CA LYS A 390 24.29 -7.05 13.05
C LYS A 390 22.85 -7.39 12.70
N LEU A 391 22.65 -8.63 12.31
CA LEU A 391 21.35 -9.16 12.00
C LEU A 391 20.52 -9.32 13.27
N MET A 392 19.33 -8.72 13.28
CA MET A 392 18.38 -8.82 14.39
C MET A 392 17.23 -9.73 13.96
N ALA A 393 17.08 -10.85 14.66
CA ALA A 393 15.86 -11.65 14.57
C ALA A 393 14.71 -10.83 15.17
N ARG A 394 13.52 -10.92 14.56
CA ARG A 394 12.31 -10.29 15.08
C ARG A 394 12.12 -10.73 16.54
N ASP A 395 12.06 -9.77 17.45
CA ASP A 395 11.98 -9.91 18.90
C ASP A 395 11.11 -11.10 19.34
N GLY A 396 11.71 -12.25 19.66
CA GLY A 396 11.19 -13.33 20.54
C GLY A 396 9.75 -13.86 20.39
N SER A 397 8.93 -13.36 19.47
CA SER A 397 7.58 -13.82 19.21
C SER A 397 7.61 -14.65 17.95
N TYR A 398 7.55 -15.96 18.14
CA TYR A 398 6.92 -16.85 17.17
C TYR A 398 5.58 -16.20 16.77
N TYR A 399 5.52 -15.62 15.58
CA TYR A 399 4.24 -15.44 14.92
C TYR A 399 3.88 -16.80 14.33
N ASP A 400 3.07 -17.54 15.08
CA ASP A 400 1.93 -18.21 14.47
C ASP A 400 1.23 -17.16 13.61
N PHE A 401 1.32 -17.28 12.29
CA PHE A 401 0.29 -16.73 11.43
C PHE A 401 -0.89 -17.70 11.52
N PRO A 402 -2.05 -17.27 12.06
CA PRO A 402 -3.22 -18.12 12.08
C PRO A 402 -3.87 -18.07 10.70
N TYR A 403 -4.03 -19.27 10.15
CA TYR A 403 -4.88 -19.68 9.01
C TYR A 403 -4.34 -19.43 7.61
#